data_AF-A0A7V5ABQ7-F1
#
_entry.id   AF-A0A7V5ABQ7-F1
#
_cell.length_a   1.000
_cell.length_b   1.000
_cell.length_c   1.000
_cell.angle_alpha   90.00
_cell.angle_beta   90.00
_cell.angle_gamma   90.00
#
_symmetry.space_group_name_H-M   'P 1'
#
loop_
_entity.id
_entity.type
_entity.pdbx_description
1 polymer ?
#
loop_
_entity_poly.entity_id
_entity_poly.type
_entity_poly.pdbx_seq_one_letter_code
_entity_poly.pdbx_strand_id
1 'polypeptide(L)'
;MERSADRAAQEMLRVAQELGMETAWDRFEAQKPQCRFGASGLCCRVCVMGPCRIVEKKASRGVCGASVDTIAARNLARMIAAGAAAHSDHGRDVAHTLFLASQNSDYAIKDPVKLRRVAYSLGVEAAGKDDLTLAKEVAERCLAEFGRQEGELKLALRAPETRAERWRRWGIMPRGIA
;
A
#
# COMPACT_ATOMS: atom_id res chain seq x y z
N MET A 1 -24.91 6.48 -23.14
CA MET A 1 -23.76 5.55 -23.13
C MET A 1 -23.89 4.68 -21.89
N GLU A 2 -23.90 3.36 -22.05
CA GLU A 2 -24.00 2.43 -20.92
C GLU A 2 -22.81 2.63 -19.96
N ARG A 3 -23.09 2.78 -18.66
CA ARG A 3 -22.08 3.09 -17.62
C ARG A 3 -21.30 1.85 -17.13
N SER A 4 -21.64 0.66 -17.61
CA SER A 4 -20.96 -0.61 -17.34
C SER A 4 -21.17 -1.55 -18.53
N ALA A 5 -20.24 -2.47 -18.78
CA ALA A 5 -20.43 -3.57 -19.73
C ALA A 5 -21.12 -4.80 -19.10
N ASP A 6 -21.20 -4.85 -17.76
CA ASP A 6 -21.86 -5.93 -17.03
C ASP A 6 -23.38 -5.72 -16.98
N ARG A 7 -24.14 -6.73 -17.43
CA ARG A 7 -25.61 -6.64 -17.55
C ARG A 7 -26.31 -6.49 -16.20
N ALA A 8 -25.83 -7.19 -15.16
CA ALA A 8 -26.41 -7.09 -13.83
C ALA A 8 -26.21 -5.69 -13.24
N ALA A 9 -25.02 -5.11 -13.42
CA ALA A 9 -24.74 -3.74 -13.03
C ALA A 9 -25.63 -2.73 -13.78
N GLN A 10 -25.87 -2.92 -15.09
CA GLN A 10 -26.78 -2.07 -15.85
C GLN A 10 -28.22 -2.13 -15.34
N GLU A 11 -28.71 -3.32 -14.98
CA GLU A 11 -30.01 -3.49 -14.36
C GLU A 11 -30.09 -2.76 -13.01
N MET A 12 -29.11 -2.96 -12.13
CA MET A 12 -29.09 -2.30 -10.82
C MET A 12 -28.93 -0.78 -10.91
N LEU A 13 -28.24 -0.26 -11.94
CA LEU A 13 -28.18 1.19 -12.19
C LEU A 13 -29.54 1.76 -12.59
N ARG A 14 -30.37 1.02 -13.34
CA ARG A 14 -31.75 1.43 -13.67
C ARG A 14 -32.63 1.43 -12.43
N VAL A 15 -32.56 0.37 -11.62
CA VAL A 15 -33.28 0.31 -10.33
C VAL A 15 -32.88 1.46 -9.42
N ALA A 16 -31.58 1.75 -9.30
CA ALA A 16 -31.10 2.88 -8.50
C ALA A 16 -31.69 4.22 -9.00
N GLN A 17 -31.77 4.42 -10.32
CA GLN A 17 -32.38 5.60 -10.91
C GLN A 17 -33.88 5.69 -10.62
N GLU A 18 -34.63 4.60 -10.77
CA GLU A 18 -36.08 4.55 -10.49
C GLU A 18 -36.39 4.85 -9.01
N LEU A 19 -35.53 4.41 -8.10
CA LEU A 19 -35.65 4.66 -6.66
C LEU A 19 -35.08 6.02 -6.23
N GLY A 20 -34.58 6.84 -7.16
CA GLY A 20 -33.98 8.14 -6.85
C GLY A 20 -32.68 8.04 -6.02
N MET A 21 -31.97 6.91 -6.09
CA MET A 21 -30.73 6.67 -5.36
C MET A 21 -29.50 7.12 -6.17
N GLU A 22 -28.65 7.92 -5.54
CA GLU A 22 -27.42 8.40 -6.17
C GLU A 22 -26.33 7.30 -6.20
N THR A 23 -25.69 7.13 -7.36
CA THR A 23 -24.59 6.19 -7.55
C THR A 23 -23.22 6.88 -7.69
N ALA A 24 -22.14 6.10 -7.72
CA ALA A 24 -20.80 6.64 -7.96
C ALA A 24 -20.67 7.36 -9.32
N TRP A 25 -21.46 6.96 -10.32
CA TRP A 25 -21.46 7.60 -11.63
C TRP A 25 -22.09 8.99 -11.59
N ASP A 26 -23.17 9.16 -10.83
CA ASP A 26 -23.83 10.46 -10.69
C ASP A 26 -22.91 11.45 -9.97
N ARG A 27 -22.24 11.00 -8.90
CA ARG A 27 -21.20 11.80 -8.22
C ARG A 27 -20.02 12.14 -9.14
N PHE A 28 -19.61 11.23 -10.01
CA PHE A 28 -18.52 11.50 -10.95
C PHE A 28 -18.91 12.56 -11.97
N GLU A 29 -20.12 12.50 -12.55
CA GLU A 29 -20.62 13.53 -13.46
C GLU A 29 -20.75 14.88 -12.77
N ALA A 30 -21.24 14.92 -11.52
CA ALA A 30 -21.33 16.15 -10.73
C ALA A 30 -19.97 16.82 -10.44
N GLN A 31 -18.87 16.05 -10.50
CA GLN A 31 -17.49 16.56 -10.28
C GLN A 31 -16.83 17.08 -11.58
N LYS A 32 -17.51 17.07 -12.72
CA LYS A 32 -16.96 17.55 -13.99
C LYS A 32 -17.26 19.04 -14.24
N PRO A 33 -16.31 19.79 -14.84
CA PRO A 33 -14.93 19.39 -15.11
C PRO A 33 -14.10 19.36 -13.83
N GLN A 34 -13.23 18.35 -13.69
CA GLN A 34 -12.35 18.25 -12.53
C GLN A 34 -11.29 19.37 -12.53
N CYS A 35 -10.79 19.73 -11.35
CA CYS A 35 -9.77 20.77 -11.20
C CYS A 35 -8.49 20.42 -11.96
N ARG A 36 -8.15 21.22 -12.98
CA ARG A 36 -6.97 21.01 -13.83
C ARG A 36 -5.65 20.94 -13.04
N PHE A 37 -5.46 21.79 -12.04
CA PHE A 37 -4.23 21.78 -11.22
C PHE A 37 -4.09 20.51 -10.38
N GLY A 38 -5.21 19.96 -9.90
CA GLY A 38 -5.23 18.69 -9.19
C GLY A 38 -4.92 17.54 -10.14
N ALA A 39 -5.61 17.51 -11.28
CA ALA A 39 -5.43 16.48 -12.31
C ALA A 39 -4.00 16.46 -12.89
N SER A 40 -3.35 17.61 -13.05
CA SER A 40 -1.95 17.69 -13.51
C SER A 40 -0.91 17.61 -12.40
N GLY A 41 -1.32 17.44 -11.12
CA GLY A 41 -0.40 17.33 -9.99
C GLY A 41 0.33 18.61 -9.61
N LEU A 42 -0.14 19.78 -10.08
CA LEU A 42 0.52 21.09 -9.94
C LEU A 42 0.03 21.92 -8.74
N CYS A 43 -0.81 21.33 -7.89
CA CYS A 43 -1.26 21.92 -6.63
C CYS A 43 -0.47 21.33 -5.45
N CYS A 44 0.04 22.18 -4.57
CA CYS A 44 0.73 21.77 -3.35
C CYS A 44 -0.01 22.28 -2.11
N ARG A 45 -0.31 21.36 -1.17
CA ARG A 45 -1.02 21.63 0.10
C ARG A 45 -0.25 21.08 1.32
N VAL A 46 1.07 21.01 1.22
CA VAL A 46 1.92 20.36 2.25
C VAL A 46 2.09 21.20 3.51
N CYS A 47 1.93 22.52 3.42
CA CYS A 47 2.09 23.44 4.56
C CYS A 47 1.08 24.60 4.48
N VAL A 48 1.03 25.41 5.54
CA VAL A 48 0.08 26.52 5.72
C VAL A 48 0.43 27.80 4.96
N MET A 49 1.64 27.90 4.38
CA MET A 49 1.98 29.02 3.47
C MET A 49 1.27 28.91 2.11
N GLY A 50 0.82 27.69 1.76
CA GLY A 50 0.02 27.44 0.56
C GLY A 50 -1.48 27.72 0.77
N PRO A 51 -2.36 27.23 -0.11
CA PRO A 51 -2.08 26.31 -1.22
C PRO A 51 -1.30 26.99 -2.36
N CYS A 52 -0.25 26.33 -2.85
CA CYS A 52 0.50 26.80 -4.02
C CYS A 52 -0.07 26.15 -5.30
N ARG A 53 -0.26 26.95 -6.36
CA ARG A 53 -0.60 26.47 -7.71
C ARG A 53 0.47 26.89 -8.68
N ILE A 54 1.09 25.93 -9.37
CA ILE A 54 2.15 26.22 -10.33
C ILE A 54 1.55 26.54 -11.69
N VAL A 55 1.92 27.70 -12.21
CA VAL A 55 1.55 28.16 -13.56
C VAL A 55 2.84 28.47 -14.30
N GLU A 56 3.10 27.75 -15.38
CA GLU A 56 4.27 27.97 -16.23
C GLU A 56 4.36 29.45 -16.63
N LYS A 57 5.57 30.02 -16.55
CA LYS A 57 5.90 31.42 -16.89
C LYS A 57 5.29 32.53 -16.01
N LYS A 58 4.40 32.23 -15.05
CA LYS A 58 3.82 33.23 -14.12
C LYS A 58 4.14 32.96 -12.65
N ALA A 59 3.93 31.73 -12.22
CA ALA A 59 4.18 31.26 -10.86
C ALA A 59 4.85 29.89 -10.94
N SER A 60 6.10 29.88 -11.41
CA SER A 60 6.85 28.65 -11.72
C SER A 60 7.36 27.90 -10.49
N ARG A 61 7.19 28.49 -9.29
CA ARG A 61 7.61 27.93 -8.00
C ARG A 61 6.55 28.16 -6.92
N GLY A 62 6.52 27.28 -5.93
CA GLY A 62 5.75 27.51 -4.70
C GLY A 62 6.39 28.58 -3.81
N VAL A 63 5.69 28.99 -2.75
CA VAL A 63 6.18 30.02 -1.79
C VAL A 63 7.56 29.67 -1.22
N CYS A 64 7.82 28.39 -0.93
CA CYS A 64 9.12 27.93 -0.45
C CYS A 64 10.18 27.73 -1.54
N GLY A 65 9.90 28.07 -2.80
CA GLY A 65 10.81 27.90 -3.93
C GLY A 65 10.76 26.55 -4.64
N ALA A 66 9.94 25.59 -4.17
CA ALA A 66 9.80 24.28 -4.81
C ALA A 66 9.32 24.39 -6.27
N SER A 67 9.99 23.68 -7.18
CA SER A 67 9.64 23.65 -8.61
C SER A 67 8.41 22.76 -8.88
N VAL A 68 7.94 22.84 -10.13
CA VAL A 68 6.90 21.96 -10.69
C VAL A 68 7.23 20.48 -10.46
N ASP A 69 8.47 20.06 -10.75
CA ASP A 69 8.92 18.67 -10.63
C ASP A 69 8.93 18.20 -9.18
N THR A 70 9.41 19.04 -8.27
CA THR A 70 9.44 18.73 -6.83
C THR A 70 8.02 18.62 -6.26
N ILE A 71 7.06 19.41 -6.73
CA ILE A 71 5.67 19.29 -6.31
C ILE A 71 5.04 18.02 -6.87
N ALA A 72 5.20 17.74 -8.17
CA ALA A 72 4.68 16.55 -8.81
C ALA A 72 5.23 15.26 -8.18
N ALA A 73 6.56 15.18 -7.98
CA ALA A 73 7.22 14.03 -7.37
C ALA A 73 6.74 13.78 -5.92
N ARG A 74 6.57 14.83 -5.11
CA ARG A 74 6.07 14.69 -3.73
C ARG A 74 4.61 14.24 -3.68
N ASN A 75 3.77 14.76 -4.58
CA ASN A 75 2.37 14.35 -4.66
C ASN A 75 2.28 12.85 -5.03
N LEU A 76 3.05 12.41 -6.02
CA LEU A 76 3.16 10.99 -6.39
C LEU A 76 3.68 10.13 -5.22
N ALA A 77 4.78 10.56 -4.58
CA ALA A 77 5.37 9.82 -3.46
C ALA A 77 4.38 9.62 -2.30
N ARG A 78 3.53 10.61 -1.99
CA ARG A 78 2.50 10.49 -0.96
C ARG A 78 1.39 9.51 -1.35
N MET A 79 1.01 9.43 -2.63
CA MET A 79 0.05 8.43 -3.11
C MET A 79 0.62 7.01 -2.97
N ILE A 80 1.90 6.83 -3.34
CA ILE A 80 2.61 5.56 -3.17
C ILE A 80 2.69 5.19 -1.68
N ALA A 81 3.07 6.15 -0.82
CA ALA A 81 3.15 5.92 0.63
C ALA A 81 1.80 5.54 1.24
N ALA A 82 0.71 6.22 0.87
CA ALA A 82 -0.63 5.88 1.36
C ALA A 82 -1.08 4.48 0.91
N GLY A 83 -0.84 4.10 -0.36
CA GLY A 83 -1.15 2.77 -0.85
C GLY A 83 -0.28 1.68 -0.19
N ALA A 84 1.00 1.97 0.02
CA ALA A 84 1.90 1.08 0.77
C ALA A 84 1.44 0.90 2.22
N ALA A 85 1.01 1.97 2.90
CA ALA A 85 0.50 1.92 4.26
C ALA A 85 -0.78 1.08 4.39
N ALA A 86 -1.69 1.15 3.41
CA ALA A 86 -2.88 0.31 3.39
C ALA A 86 -2.52 -1.20 3.35
N HIS A 87 -1.55 -1.59 2.53
CA HIS A 87 -1.06 -2.97 2.51
C HIS A 87 -0.19 -3.33 3.71
N SER A 88 0.52 -2.34 4.30
CA SER A 88 1.28 -2.50 5.54
C SER A 88 0.34 -2.96 6.66
N ASP A 89 -0.72 -2.19 6.93
CA ASP A 89 -1.63 -2.50 8.02
C ASP A 89 -2.40 -3.81 7.80
N HIS A 90 -2.82 -4.07 6.56
CA HIS A 90 -3.40 -5.36 6.19
C HIS A 90 -2.43 -6.53 6.49
N GLY A 91 -1.17 -6.42 6.10
CA GLY A 91 -0.16 -7.44 6.37
C GLY A 91 0.16 -7.58 7.86
N ARG A 92 0.14 -6.47 8.61
CA ARG A 92 0.33 -6.43 10.07
C ARG A 92 -0.78 -7.19 10.77
N ASP A 93 -2.04 -6.95 10.39
CA ASP A 93 -3.19 -7.67 10.93
C ASP A 93 -3.07 -9.16 10.67
N VAL A 94 -2.70 -9.58 9.46
CA VAL A 94 -2.49 -11.01 9.14
C VAL A 94 -1.39 -11.62 10.01
N ALA A 95 -0.27 -10.92 10.22
CA ALA A 95 0.80 -11.40 11.09
C ALA A 95 0.35 -11.48 12.56
N HIS A 96 -0.42 -10.50 13.01
CA HIS A 96 -1.00 -10.50 14.36
C HIS A 96 -2.02 -11.62 14.55
N THR A 97 -2.88 -11.88 13.55
CA THR A 97 -3.79 -13.03 13.56
C THR A 97 -3.03 -14.35 13.63
N LEU A 98 -1.92 -14.50 12.90
CA LEU A 98 -1.08 -15.71 13.01
C LEU A 98 -0.49 -15.87 14.42
N PHE A 99 -0.06 -14.77 15.04
CA PHE A 99 0.43 -14.78 16.42
C PHE A 99 -0.67 -15.23 17.40
N LEU A 100 -1.89 -14.71 17.27
CA LEU A 100 -3.03 -15.12 18.10
C LEU A 100 -3.46 -16.57 17.83
N ALA A 101 -3.41 -17.03 16.57
CA ALA A 101 -3.66 -18.42 16.20
C ALA A 101 -2.70 -19.39 16.89
N SER A 102 -1.46 -18.95 17.16
CA SER A 102 -0.47 -19.77 17.88
C SER A 102 -0.76 -19.95 19.38
N GLN A 103 -1.62 -19.12 19.98
CA GLN A 103 -1.90 -19.08 21.43
C GLN A 103 -3.22 -19.74 21.82
N ASN A 104 -3.71 -20.69 21.01
CA ASN A 104 -4.99 -21.38 21.23
C ASN A 104 -6.20 -20.42 21.09
N SER A 105 -6.49 -20.03 19.84
CA SER A 105 -7.68 -19.23 19.48
C SER A 105 -8.58 -20.00 18.51
N ASP A 106 -9.69 -19.39 18.08
CA ASP A 106 -10.60 -19.97 17.07
C ASP A 106 -9.96 -20.10 15.67
N TYR A 107 -8.76 -19.53 15.47
CA TYR A 107 -8.00 -19.66 14.24
C TYR A 107 -7.04 -20.85 14.29
N ALA A 108 -6.92 -21.55 13.16
CA ALA A 108 -6.06 -22.72 13.00
C ALA A 108 -5.09 -22.58 11.82
N ILE A 109 -3.94 -23.24 11.93
CA ILE A 109 -2.99 -23.39 10.82
C ILE A 109 -3.55 -24.39 9.80
N LYS A 110 -4.08 -23.88 8.69
CA LYS A 110 -4.67 -24.72 7.63
C LYS A 110 -3.64 -25.28 6.64
N ASP A 111 -2.44 -24.72 6.60
CA ASP A 111 -1.37 -25.15 5.67
C ASP A 111 0.00 -25.20 6.38
N PRO A 112 0.29 -26.31 7.10
CA PRO A 112 1.57 -26.52 7.77
C PRO A 112 2.77 -26.55 6.81
N VAL A 113 2.57 -27.03 5.58
CA VAL A 113 3.65 -27.12 4.57
C VAL A 113 4.08 -25.73 4.15
N LYS A 114 3.13 -24.82 3.90
CA LYS A 114 3.42 -23.42 3.61
C LYS A 114 4.03 -22.70 4.81
N LEU A 115 3.57 -22.97 6.03
CA LEU A 115 4.17 -22.41 7.24
C LEU A 115 5.68 -22.69 7.30
N ARG A 116 6.09 -23.95 7.09
CA ARG A 116 7.51 -24.35 7.06
C ARG A 116 8.31 -23.68 5.93
N ARG A 117 7.72 -23.52 4.75
CA ARG A 117 8.36 -22.80 3.62
C ARG A 117 8.56 -21.31 3.90
N VAL A 118 7.59 -20.67 4.56
CA VAL A 118 7.68 -19.27 4.96
C VAL A 118 8.70 -19.11 6.08
N ALA A 119 8.72 -20.01 7.07
CA ALA A 119 9.72 -20.04 8.13
C ALA A 119 11.15 -20.06 7.57
N TYR A 120 11.43 -20.96 6.62
CA TYR A 120 12.71 -20.99 5.91
C TYR A 120 13.07 -19.64 5.27
N SER A 121 12.11 -19.00 4.58
CA SER A 121 12.33 -17.70 3.92
C SER A 121 12.64 -16.57 4.91
N LEU A 122 12.19 -16.69 6.16
CA LEU A 122 12.40 -15.71 7.23
C LEU A 122 13.64 -16.02 8.09
N GLY A 123 14.29 -17.17 7.85
CA GLY A 123 15.41 -17.69 8.63
C GLY A 123 14.98 -18.25 9.99
N VAL A 124 13.78 -18.82 10.07
CA VAL A 124 13.23 -19.49 11.26
C VAL A 124 13.42 -21.00 11.10
N GLU A 125 14.11 -21.62 12.04
CA GLU A 125 14.37 -23.07 12.05
C GLU A 125 13.08 -23.84 12.35
N ALA A 126 12.78 -24.87 11.55
CA ALA A 126 11.53 -25.63 11.64
C ALA A 126 11.72 -27.04 12.22
N ALA A 127 12.95 -27.56 12.26
CA ALA A 127 13.23 -28.90 12.76
C ALA A 127 12.82 -29.07 14.22
N GLY A 128 12.11 -30.15 14.53
CA GLY A 128 11.68 -30.50 15.89
C GLY A 128 10.55 -29.64 16.47
N LYS A 129 9.99 -28.69 15.71
CA LYS A 129 8.89 -27.82 16.17
C LYS A 129 7.52 -28.30 15.67
N ASP A 130 6.56 -28.27 16.57
CA ASP A 130 5.13 -28.35 16.23
C ASP A 130 4.68 -27.07 15.49
N ASP A 131 3.51 -27.14 14.85
CA ASP A 131 3.03 -26.07 13.99
C ASP A 131 2.65 -24.80 14.77
N LEU A 132 2.20 -24.90 16.02
CA LEU A 132 1.84 -23.72 16.83
C LEU A 132 3.10 -22.97 17.27
N THR A 133 4.11 -23.70 17.75
CA THR A 133 5.42 -23.13 18.10
C THR A 133 6.05 -22.44 16.89
N LEU A 134 6.05 -23.10 15.72
CA LEU A 134 6.58 -22.53 14.49
C LEU A 134 5.78 -21.30 14.02
N ALA A 135 4.45 -21.33 14.13
CA ALA A 135 3.58 -20.22 13.77
C ALA A 135 3.86 -18.98 14.61
N LYS A 136 4.06 -19.15 15.93
CA LYS A 136 4.42 -18.05 16.83
C LYS A 136 5.70 -17.35 16.38
N GLU A 137 6.77 -18.11 16.14
CA GLU A 137 8.06 -17.54 15.73
C GLU A 137 8.00 -16.87 14.35
N VAL A 138 7.26 -17.46 13.41
CA VAL A 138 7.02 -16.85 12.09
C VAL A 138 6.27 -15.52 12.23
N ALA A 139 5.24 -15.48 13.08
CA ALA A 139 4.47 -14.27 13.31
C ALA A 139 5.31 -13.17 13.96
N GLU A 140 6.07 -13.48 15.02
CA GLU A 140 7.00 -12.54 15.67
C GLU A 140 8.04 -12.01 14.68
N ARG A 141 8.57 -12.88 13.81
CA ARG A 141 9.53 -12.49 12.79
C ARG A 141 8.92 -11.55 11.74
N CYS A 142 7.69 -11.81 11.31
CA CYS A 142 6.96 -10.91 10.42
C CYS A 142 6.68 -9.56 11.09
N LEU A 143 6.21 -9.55 12.33
CA LEU A 143 5.90 -8.32 13.08
C LEU A 143 7.14 -7.45 13.28
N ALA A 144 8.31 -8.06 13.49
CA ALA A 144 9.59 -7.34 13.61
C ALA A 144 9.98 -6.58 12.34
N GLU A 145 9.52 -6.98 11.15
CA GLU A 145 9.81 -6.28 9.88
C GLU A 145 9.10 -4.91 9.78
N PHE A 146 8.00 -4.71 10.52
CA PHE A 146 7.25 -3.45 10.51
C PHE A 146 7.91 -2.34 11.33
N GLY A 147 8.78 -2.68 12.28
CA GLY A 147 9.49 -1.75 13.15
C GLY A 147 11.01 -1.78 13.00
N ARG A 148 11.54 -2.55 12.05
CA ARG A 148 12.97 -2.76 11.85
C ARG A 148 13.70 -1.44 11.58
N GLN A 149 14.69 -1.12 12.40
CA GLN A 149 15.51 0.09 12.27
C GLN A 149 16.79 -0.15 11.44
N GLU A 150 17.29 -1.38 11.41
CA GLU A 150 18.55 -1.74 10.75
C GLU A 150 18.42 -2.99 9.86
N GLY A 151 19.22 -3.02 8.80
CA GLY A 151 19.26 -4.11 7.83
C GLY A 151 18.17 -4.01 6.75
N GLU A 152 17.88 -5.16 6.15
CA GLU A 152 17.00 -5.30 4.99
C GLU A 152 15.81 -6.22 5.30
N LEU A 153 14.68 -6.02 4.62
CA LEU A 153 13.52 -6.90 4.75
C LEU A 153 13.88 -8.33 4.30
N LYS A 154 13.60 -9.33 5.14
CA LYS A 154 13.96 -10.74 4.82
C LYS A 154 13.33 -11.25 3.54
N LEU A 155 12.06 -10.93 3.30
CA LEU A 155 11.36 -11.40 2.10
C LEU A 155 11.86 -10.71 0.81
N ALA A 156 12.51 -9.56 0.89
CA ALA A 156 13.14 -8.93 -0.28
C ALA A 156 14.33 -9.74 -0.82
N LEU A 157 14.97 -10.53 0.04
CA LEU A 157 16.10 -11.41 -0.33
C LEU A 157 15.67 -12.64 -1.13
N ARG A 158 14.36 -12.85 -1.33
CA ARG A 158 13.84 -13.86 -2.26
C ARG A 158 13.99 -13.44 -3.72
N ALA A 159 14.27 -12.17 -3.99
CA ALA A 159 14.57 -11.70 -5.33
C ALA A 159 15.90 -12.32 -5.82
N PRO A 160 16.09 -12.49 -7.14
CA PRO A 160 17.39 -12.90 -7.69
C PRO A 160 18.52 -12.01 -7.20
N GLU A 161 19.70 -12.57 -6.99
CA GLU A 161 20.86 -11.85 -6.45
C GLU A 161 21.20 -10.58 -7.26
N THR A 162 21.18 -10.70 -8.60
CA THR A 162 21.40 -9.57 -9.52
C THR A 162 20.39 -8.43 -9.34
N ARG A 163 19.18 -8.73 -8.86
CA ARG A 163 18.16 -7.72 -8.52
C ARG A 163 18.44 -7.07 -7.18
N ALA A 164 18.77 -7.86 -6.16
CA ALA A 164 19.10 -7.37 -4.83
C ALA A 164 20.33 -6.45 -4.86
N GLU A 165 21.39 -6.83 -5.57
CA GLU A 165 22.58 -6.00 -5.77
C GLU A 165 22.27 -4.66 -6.44
N ARG A 166 21.37 -4.67 -7.43
CA ARG A 166 20.93 -3.45 -8.11
C ARG A 166 20.18 -2.53 -7.17
N TRP A 167 19.29 -3.06 -6.33
CA TRP A 167 18.59 -2.27 -5.33
C TRP A 167 19.53 -1.66 -4.31
N ARG A 168 20.54 -2.41 -3.83
CA ARG A 168 21.60 -1.88 -2.95
C ARG A 168 22.39 -0.77 -3.63
N ARG A 169 22.83 -0.98 -4.88
CA ARG A 169 23.57 0.02 -5.67
C ARG A 169 22.79 1.32 -5.85
N TRP A 170 21.48 1.23 -6.05
CA TRP A 170 20.62 2.40 -6.23
C TRP A 170 20.09 2.98 -4.91
N GLY A 171 20.42 2.39 -3.76
CA GLY A 171 19.93 2.85 -2.45
C GLY A 171 18.42 2.66 -2.26
N ILE A 172 17.80 1.71 -2.95
CA ILE A 172 16.35 1.44 -2.90
C ILE A 172 16.00 0.07 -2.30
N MET A 173 16.96 -0.58 -1.62
CA MET A 173 16.68 -1.81 -0.88
C MET A 173 15.73 -1.53 0.28
N PRO A 174 14.59 -2.24 0.39
CA PRO A 174 13.64 -1.99 1.46
C PRO A 174 14.20 -2.42 2.82
N ARG A 175 13.98 -1.58 3.84
CA ARG A 175 14.55 -1.71 5.19
C ARG A 175 13.49 -2.17 6.19
N GLY A 176 12.63 -1.26 6.64
CA GLY A 176 11.43 -1.54 7.43
C GLY A 176 10.18 -1.06 6.68
N ILE A 177 9.02 -1.67 6.96
CA ILE A 177 7.79 -1.38 6.22
C ILE A 177 7.21 -0.01 6.59
N ALA A 178 7.18 0.34 7.89
CA ALA A 178 6.47 1.49 8.47
C ALA A 178 5.00 1.60 7.97
#